data_AF-A0A961P7H5-F1
#
_entry.id   AF-A0A961P7H5-F1
#
_cell.length_a   1.000
_cell.length_b   1.000
_cell.length_c   1.000
_cell.angle_alpha   90.00
_cell.angle_beta   90.00
_cell.angle_gamma   90.00
#
_symmetry.space_group_name_H-M   'P 1'
#
loop_
_entity.id
_entity.type
_entity.pdbx_description
1 polymer ?
#
loop_
_entity_poly.entity_id
_entity_poly.type
_entity_poly.pdbx_seq_one_letter_code
_entity_poly.pdbx_strand_id
1 'polypeptide(L)'
;MIDLNHGSGCRYGVDAPRPPIAEAISAAIDAALTIRNRAERPRSYVSSSGLGRDCLRQIQYDFLAIPKDEGQEFEPRTLRIFEAGHRAEDIVAGWFRIAGFDLRTE
;
A
#
# COMPACT_ATOMS: atom_id res chain seq x y z
N MET A 1 1.84 22.26 -34.23
CA MET A 1 1.51 21.95 -32.83
C MET A 1 0.25 21.10 -32.86
N ILE A 2 0.34 19.82 -32.46
CA ILE A 2 -0.78 18.88 -32.50
C ILE A 2 -1.63 19.12 -31.25
N ASP A 3 -2.91 19.45 -31.42
CA ASP A 3 -3.88 19.53 -30.33
C ASP A 3 -4.42 18.12 -30.04
N LEU A 4 -3.97 17.53 -28.92
CA LEU A 4 -4.39 16.21 -28.47
C LEU A 4 -5.74 16.25 -27.72
N ASN A 5 -6.34 17.43 -27.52
CA ASN A 5 -7.54 17.62 -26.69
C ASN A 5 -8.82 17.94 -27.49
N HIS A 6 -8.80 17.79 -28.81
CA HIS A 6 -9.97 18.04 -29.65
C HIS A 6 -11.17 17.16 -29.24
N GLY A 7 -12.28 17.79 -28.86
CA GLY A 7 -13.51 17.10 -28.42
C GLY A 7 -13.58 16.74 -26.92
N SER A 8 -12.53 16.99 -26.14
CA SER A 8 -12.51 16.68 -24.69
C SER A 8 -13.35 17.65 -23.84
N GLY A 9 -13.66 18.85 -24.35
CA GLY A 9 -14.26 19.93 -23.55
C GLY A 9 -13.28 20.57 -22.57
N CYS A 10 -12.00 20.17 -22.60
CA CYS A 10 -10.92 20.79 -21.84
C CYS A 10 -10.63 22.19 -22.38
N ARG A 11 -10.78 23.21 -21.53
CA ARG A 11 -10.40 24.59 -21.83
C ARG A 11 -9.07 24.89 -21.14
N TYR A 12 -8.01 25.02 -21.92
CA TYR A 12 -6.71 25.46 -21.40
C TYR A 12 -6.84 26.86 -20.77
N GLY A 13 -6.36 27.02 -19.53
CA GLY A 13 -6.33 28.31 -18.84
C GLY A 13 -7.63 28.74 -18.15
N VAL A 14 -8.64 27.88 -18.06
CA VAL A 14 -9.84 28.14 -17.23
C VAL A 14 -9.79 27.24 -16.00
N ASP A 15 -9.48 27.82 -14.86
CA ASP A 15 -9.46 27.15 -13.56
C ASP A 15 -10.89 26.74 -13.16
N ALA A 16 -11.34 25.57 -13.62
CA ALA A 16 -12.41 24.89 -12.94
C ALA A 16 -11.86 24.40 -11.59
N PRO A 17 -12.54 24.63 -10.45
CA PRO A 17 -12.15 24.04 -9.17
C PRO A 17 -12.54 22.55 -9.21
N ARG A 18 -11.79 21.79 -9.99
CA ARG A 18 -11.65 20.35 -9.82
C ARG A 18 -10.62 20.18 -8.70
N PRO A 19 -10.77 19.22 -7.78
CA PRO A 19 -9.60 18.79 -7.01
C PRO A 19 -8.49 18.57 -8.04
N PRO A 20 -7.32 19.20 -7.88
CA PRO A 20 -6.26 19.14 -8.88
C PRO A 20 -6.11 17.67 -9.25
N ILE A 21 -6.13 17.34 -10.55
CA ILE A 21 -6.29 15.97 -11.06
C ILE A 21 -5.46 14.92 -10.30
N ALA A 22 -4.29 15.30 -9.78
CA ALA A 22 -3.45 14.52 -8.88
C ALA A 22 -4.14 14.06 -7.58
N GLU A 23 -4.91 14.91 -6.90
CA GLU A 23 -5.71 14.56 -5.73
C GLU A 23 -6.81 13.55 -6.08
N ALA A 24 -7.53 13.77 -7.17
CA ALA A 24 -8.57 12.84 -7.62
C ALA A 24 -8.00 11.46 -7.94
N ILE A 25 -6.86 11.42 -8.65
CA ILE A 25 -6.13 10.18 -8.94
C ILE A 25 -5.65 9.53 -7.64
N SER A 26 -5.10 10.30 -6.71
CA SER A 26 -4.58 9.77 -5.45
C SER A 26 -5.69 9.16 -4.61
N ALA A 27 -6.84 9.82 -4.50
CA ALA A 27 -8.03 9.30 -3.81
C ALA A 27 -8.55 8.01 -4.45
N ALA A 28 -8.59 7.94 -5.78
CA ALA A 28 -9.01 6.73 -6.49
C ALA A 28 -8.07 5.54 -6.21
N ILE A 29 -6.75 5.78 -6.21
CA ILE A 29 -5.74 4.76 -5.87
C ILE A 29 -5.90 4.32 -4.41
N ASP A 30 -6.08 5.26 -3.49
CA ASP A 30 -6.22 4.99 -2.05
C ASP A 30 -7.46 4.14 -1.74
N ALA A 31 -8.59 4.45 -2.39
CA ALA A 31 -9.79 3.64 -2.31
C ALA A 31 -9.55 2.22 -2.84
N ALA A 32 -8.90 2.08 -3.99
CA ALA A 32 -8.60 0.77 -4.58
C ALA A 32 -7.68 -0.06 -3.69
N LEU A 33 -6.64 0.54 -3.10
CA LEU A 33 -5.73 -0.15 -2.17
C LEU A 33 -6.45 -0.60 -0.90
N THR A 34 -7.34 0.22 -0.37
CA THR A 34 -8.14 -0.11 0.82
C THR A 34 -9.06 -1.30 0.55
N ILE A 35 -9.76 -1.30 -0.58
CA ILE A 35 -10.62 -2.40 -1.02
C ILE A 35 -9.80 -3.68 -1.20
N ARG A 36 -8.65 -3.59 -1.89
CA ARG A 36 -7.75 -4.73 -2.10
C ARG A 36 -7.27 -5.33 -0.77
N ASN A 37 -6.79 -4.49 0.15
CA ASN A 37 -6.32 -4.92 1.46
C ASN A 37 -7.43 -5.58 2.29
N ARG A 38 -8.66 -5.06 2.25
CA ARG A 38 -9.81 -5.68 2.94
C ARG A 38 -10.20 -7.05 2.34
N ALA A 39 -9.88 -7.30 1.08
CA ALA A 39 -10.15 -8.57 0.41
C ALA A 39 -9.04 -9.62 0.63
N GLU A 40 -7.89 -9.24 1.20
CA GLU A 40 -6.82 -10.19 1.50
C GLU A 40 -7.24 -11.18 2.57
N ARG A 41 -6.84 -12.44 2.41
CA ARG A 41 -7.11 -13.48 3.40
C ARG A 41 -6.34 -13.13 4.69
N PRO A 42 -7.00 -13.07 5.85
CA PRO A 42 -6.31 -12.80 7.10
C PRO A 42 -5.26 -13.88 7.40
N ARG A 43 -4.12 -13.44 7.95
CA ARG A 43 -3.06 -14.35 8.40
C ARG A 43 -3.54 -15.14 9.62
N SER A 44 -3.30 -16.44 9.63
CA SER A 44 -3.62 -17.35 10.74
C SER A 44 -2.38 -17.72 11.55
N TYR A 45 -1.42 -16.81 11.64
CA TYR A 45 -0.15 -16.99 12.35
C TYR A 45 0.31 -15.66 12.96
N VAL A 46 1.14 -15.75 14.00
CA VAL A 46 1.74 -14.57 14.63
C VAL A 46 2.87 -14.07 13.75
N SER A 47 2.76 -12.83 13.26
CA SER A 47 3.83 -12.24 12.45
C SER A 47 5.08 -11.97 13.28
N SER A 48 6.25 -12.04 12.67
CA SER A 48 7.53 -11.70 13.33
C SER A 48 7.53 -10.28 13.89
N SER A 49 6.87 -9.34 13.21
CA SER A 49 6.68 -7.95 13.67
C SER A 49 5.70 -7.79 14.84
N GLY A 50 4.87 -8.81 15.10
CA GLY A 50 3.96 -8.85 16.23
C GLY A 50 4.58 -9.48 17.48
N LEU A 51 5.67 -10.24 17.32
CA LEU A 51 6.39 -10.82 18.45
C LEU A 51 6.99 -9.70 19.31
N GLY A 52 6.78 -9.80 20.62
CA GLY A 52 7.30 -8.82 21.58
C GLY A 52 6.48 -7.54 21.73
N ARG A 53 5.28 -7.44 21.12
CA ARG A 53 4.34 -6.36 21.50
C ARG A 53 4.01 -6.45 22.98
N ASP A 54 3.95 -5.31 23.65
CA ASP A 54 3.64 -5.21 25.09
C ASP A 54 2.28 -5.80 25.46
N CYS A 55 1.31 -5.74 24.53
CA CYS A 55 -0.05 -6.25 24.74
C CYS A 55 -0.23 -7.65 24.14
N LEU A 56 -0.18 -8.68 24.98
CA LEU A 56 -0.44 -10.07 24.56
C LEU A 56 -1.83 -10.28 23.93
N ARG A 57 -2.84 -9.53 24.39
CA ARG A 57 -4.19 -9.62 23.84
C ARG A 57 -4.27 -9.09 22.41
N GLN A 58 -3.48 -8.07 22.08
CA GLN A 58 -3.38 -7.58 20.71
C GLN A 58 -2.78 -8.65 19.79
N ILE A 59 -1.76 -9.38 20.24
CA ILE A 59 -1.18 -10.51 19.50
C ILE A 59 -2.25 -11.59 19.26
N GLN A 60 -3.05 -11.91 20.28
CA GLN A 60 -4.15 -12.87 20.15
C GLN A 60 -5.19 -12.41 19.11
N TYR A 61 -5.57 -11.14 19.12
CA TYR A 61 -6.51 -10.58 18.15
C TYR A 61 -5.97 -10.61 16.71
N ASP A 62 -4.68 -10.29 16.53
CA ASP A 62 -4.02 -10.40 15.23
C ASP A 62 -4.01 -11.86 14.75
N PHE A 63 -3.70 -12.82 15.62
CA PHE A 63 -3.68 -14.26 15.29
C PHE A 63 -5.07 -14.82 14.93
N LEU A 64 -6.10 -14.42 15.70
CA LEU A 64 -7.48 -14.84 15.48
C LEU A 64 -8.17 -14.07 14.34
N ALA A 65 -7.47 -13.13 13.70
CA ALA A 65 -8.02 -12.25 12.68
C ALA A 65 -9.30 -11.54 13.12
N ILE A 66 -9.33 -11.09 14.38
CA ILE A 66 -10.46 -10.30 14.89
C ILE A 66 -10.56 -9.00 14.07
N PRO A 67 -11.76 -8.62 13.59
CA PRO A 67 -11.96 -7.36 12.91
C PRO A 67 -11.41 -6.19 13.74
N LYS A 68 -10.73 -5.26 13.07
CA LYS A 68 -10.24 -4.04 13.71
C LYS A 68 -11.43 -3.16 14.10
N ASP A 69 -11.23 -2.36 15.15
CA ASP A 69 -12.20 -1.32 15.50
C ASP A 69 -12.31 -0.32 14.34
N GLU A 70 -13.47 0.35 14.24
CA GLU A 70 -13.73 1.31 13.18
C GLU A 70 -12.66 2.42 13.14
N GLY A 71 -12.08 2.65 11.96
CA GLY A 71 -11.02 3.65 11.77
C GLY A 71 -9.64 3.19 12.27
N GLN A 72 -9.49 1.93 12.69
CA GLN A 72 -8.19 1.34 13.03
C GLN A 72 -7.61 0.48 11.91
N GLU A 73 -8.17 0.56 10.69
CA GLU A 73 -7.57 -0.03 9.50
C GLU A 73 -6.28 0.70 9.09
N PHE A 74 -5.48 0.06 8.24
CA PHE A 74 -4.30 0.72 7.69
C PHE A 74 -4.71 1.87 6.78
N GLU A 75 -4.16 3.04 7.07
CA GLU A 75 -4.22 4.19 6.18
C GLU A 75 -3.69 3.84 4.77
N PRO A 76 -4.30 4.38 3.69
CA PRO A 76 -3.85 4.09 2.32
C PRO A 76 -2.37 4.38 2.08
N ARG A 77 -1.83 5.42 2.71
CA ARG A 77 -0.40 5.74 2.69
C ARG A 77 0.45 4.59 3.23
N THR A 78 0.02 3.97 4.33
CA THR A 78 0.70 2.82 4.94
C THR A 78 0.68 1.61 4.02
N LEU A 79 -0.45 1.37 3.34
CA LEU A 79 -0.56 0.29 2.35
C LEU A 79 0.43 0.47 1.19
N ARG A 80 0.62 1.71 0.70
CA ARG A 80 1.64 2.02 -0.31
C ARG A 80 3.05 1.74 0.18
N ILE A 81 3.36 2.05 1.45
CA ILE A 81 4.67 1.78 2.06
C ILE A 81 4.92 0.27 2.14
N PHE A 82 3.93 -0.51 2.59
CA PHE A 82 4.06 -1.98 2.63
C PHE A 82 4.34 -2.53 1.23
N GLU A 83 3.54 -2.14 0.25
CA GLU A 83 3.70 -2.56 -1.13
C GLU A 83 5.09 -2.18 -1.70
N ALA A 84 5.57 -0.97 -1.43
CA ALA A 84 6.91 -0.54 -1.83
C ALA A 84 8.00 -1.38 -1.16
N GLY A 85 7.85 -1.68 0.13
CA GLY A 85 8.75 -2.57 0.88
C GLY A 85 8.82 -3.97 0.28
N HIS A 86 7.68 -4.59 -0.01
CA HIS A 86 7.63 -5.94 -0.61
C HIS A 86 8.35 -5.96 -1.96
N ARG A 87 8.18 -4.94 -2.80
CA ARG A 87 8.91 -4.84 -4.07
C ARG A 87 10.41 -4.57 -3.90
N ALA A 88 10.79 -3.85 -2.84
CA ALA A 88 12.17 -3.53 -2.56
C ALA A 88 12.97 -4.74 -2.06
N GLU A 89 12.33 -5.74 -1.47
CA GLU A 89 12.98 -6.98 -1.00
C GLU A 89 13.75 -7.68 -2.13
N ASP A 90 13.13 -7.85 -3.31
CA ASP A 90 13.77 -8.46 -4.48
C ASP A 90 14.97 -7.64 -4.98
N ILE A 91 14.85 -6.32 -4.96
CA ILE A 91 15.91 -5.39 -5.37
C ILE A 91 17.11 -5.53 -4.43
N VAL A 92 16.87 -5.49 -3.12
CA VAL A 92 17.91 -5.60 -2.10
C VAL A 92 18.55 -6.99 -2.11
N ALA A 93 17.76 -8.05 -2.28
CA ALA A 93 18.27 -9.41 -2.46
C ALA A 93 19.19 -9.50 -3.69
N GLY A 94 18.85 -8.81 -4.78
CA GLY A 94 19.71 -8.64 -5.94
C GLY A 94 21.04 -7.96 -5.60
N TRP A 95 21.01 -6.87 -4.83
CA TRP A 95 22.21 -6.17 -4.39
C TRP A 95 23.15 -7.04 -3.55
N PHE A 96 22.62 -7.87 -2.65
CA PHE A 96 23.44 -8.81 -1.89
C PHE A 96 24.15 -9.82 -2.81
N ARG A 97 23.45 -10.39 -3.79
CA ARG A 97 24.03 -11.38 -4.70
C ARG A 97 25.13 -10.78 -5.58
N ILE A 98 24.94 -9.58 -6.14
CA ILE A 98 25.99 -8.90 -6.94
C ILE A 98 27.18 -8.46 -6.09
N ALA A 99 26.97 -8.22 -4.78
CA ALA A 99 28.03 -7.94 -3.83
C ALA A 99 28.82 -9.21 -3.42
N GLY A 100 28.48 -10.38 -3.96
CA GLY A 100 29.18 -11.64 -3.74
C GLY A 100 28.70 -12.44 -2.52
N PHE A 101 27.58 -12.07 -1.90
CA PHE A 101 26.98 -12.83 -0.80
C PHE A 101 26.19 -14.05 -1.31
N ASP A 102 26.34 -15.20 -0.64
CA ASP A 102 25.44 -16.36 -0.79
C ASP A 102 24.16 -16.14 0.04
N LEU A 103 23.15 -15.53 -0.57
CA LEU A 103 21.87 -15.25 0.06
C LEU A 103 20.91 -16.45 -0.09
N ARG A 104 20.62 -17.12 1.03
CA ARG A 104 19.66 -18.23 1.10
C ARG A 104 18.30 -17.75 1.56
N THR A 105 17.26 -18.15 0.84
CA THR A 105 15.87 -17.72 1.08
C THR A 105 14.93 -18.89 1.39
N GLU A 106 15.46 -20.10 1.53
CA GLU A 106 14.75 -21.37 1.81
C GLU A 106 15.49 -22.19 2.86
#